data_AF-A0A0H4LS39-F1
#
_entry.id   AF-A0A0H4LS39-F1
#
_cell.length_a   1.000
_cell.length_b   1.000
_cell.length_c   1.000
_cell.angle_alpha   90.00
_cell.angle_beta   90.00
_cell.angle_gamma   90.00
#
_symmetry.space_group_name_H-M   'P 1'
#
loop_
_entity.id
_entity.type
_entity.pdbx_description
1 polymer ?
#
loop_
_entity_poly.entity_id
_entity_poly.type
_entity_poly.pdbx_seq_one_letter_code
_entity_poly.pdbx_strand_id
1 'polypeptide(L)'
;VRERLKVPSVHTICYCVAGTTLAATLAILARNGEGEKIASAAFFTAQIDFQEAGDLKHFINDKMIEALGHLSPEGYLDGRYLAATFNLVRGNDLFWNYLVKNY
;
A
#
# COMPACT_ATOMS: atom_id res chain seq x y z
N VAL A 1 2.28 15.06 -15.42
CA VAL A 1 2.99 16.11 -14.65
C VAL A 1 4.22 16.62 -15.40
N ARG A 2 5.25 15.80 -15.65
CA ARG A 2 6.47 16.19 -16.42
C ARG A 2 6.16 16.90 -17.74
N GLU A 3 5.34 16.28 -18.58
CA GLU A 3 4.93 16.85 -19.88
C GLU A 3 4.22 18.20 -19.74
N ARG A 4 3.25 18.29 -18.82
CA ARG A 4 2.49 19.52 -18.55
C ARG A 4 3.36 20.66 -18.03
N LEU A 5 4.38 20.35 -17.22
CA LEU A 5 5.30 21.33 -16.64
C LEU A 5 6.58 21.52 -17.47
N LYS A 6 6.75 20.76 -18.56
CA LYS A 6 7.93 20.77 -19.44
C LYS A 6 9.26 20.58 -18.69
N VAL A 7 9.28 19.70 -17.70
CA VAL A 7 10.49 19.38 -16.91
C VAL A 7 11.04 17.98 -17.21
N PRO A 8 12.38 17.79 -17.21
CA PRO A 8 12.99 16.51 -17.54
C PRO A 8 12.78 15.45 -16.44
N SER A 9 12.58 15.85 -15.19
CA SER A 9 12.40 14.93 -14.06
C SER A 9 11.49 15.54 -12.99
N VAL A 10 10.99 14.70 -12.07
CA VAL A 10 10.17 15.12 -10.93
C VAL A 10 10.62 14.47 -9.63
N HIS A 11 10.34 15.12 -8.51
CA HIS A 11 10.43 14.53 -7.19
C HIS A 11 9.10 13.85 -6.85
N THR A 12 9.16 12.68 -6.21
CA THR A 12 7.98 11.90 -5.82
C THR A 12 7.94 11.70 -4.33
N ILE A 13 6.74 11.72 -3.77
CA ILE A 13 6.47 11.36 -2.38
C ILE A 13 5.35 10.33 -2.35
N CYS A 14 5.38 9.44 -1.37
CA CYS A 14 4.31 8.48 -1.15
C CYS A 14 4.05 8.26 0.33
N TYR A 15 2.83 7.82 0.65
CA TYR A 15 2.39 7.53 2.00
C TYR A 15 1.67 6.18 2.06
N CYS A 16 2.00 5.35 3.06
CA CYS A 16 1.36 4.05 3.29
C CYS A 16 1.43 3.13 2.05
N VAL A 17 0.30 2.54 1.62
CA VAL A 17 0.20 1.61 0.48
C VAL A 17 0.70 2.21 -0.83
N ALA A 18 0.60 3.54 -1.00
CA ALA A 18 1.12 4.22 -2.18
C ALA A 18 2.64 4.07 -2.31
N GLY A 19 3.36 3.79 -1.22
CA GLY A 19 4.79 3.54 -1.28
C GLY A 19 5.16 2.18 -1.86
N THR A 20 4.38 1.13 -1.58
CA THR A 20 4.54 -0.15 -2.27
C THR A 20 4.34 0.01 -3.77
N THR A 21 3.28 0.74 -4.17
CA THR A 21 3.01 1.06 -5.58
C THR A 21 4.11 1.90 -6.21
N LEU A 22 4.63 2.92 -5.50
CA LEU A 22 5.72 3.74 -5.99
C LEU A 22 7.00 2.91 -6.19
N ALA A 23 7.36 2.05 -5.23
CA ALA A 23 8.54 1.19 -5.35
C ALA A 23 8.47 0.28 -6.57
N ALA A 24 7.32 -0.38 -6.80
CA ALA A 24 7.09 -1.21 -7.98
C ALA A 24 7.18 -0.39 -9.29
N THR A 25 6.61 0.81 -9.29
CA THR A 25 6.66 1.71 -10.45
C THR A 25 8.09 2.15 -10.77
N LEU A 26 8.89 2.49 -9.75
CA LEU A 26 10.30 2.86 -9.91
C LEU A 26 11.12 1.71 -10.49
N ALA A 27 10.87 0.47 -10.04
CA ALA A 27 11.54 -0.71 -10.59
C ALA A 27 11.20 -0.92 -12.08
N ILE A 28 9.94 -0.72 -12.48
CA ILE A 28 9.51 -0.77 -13.88
C ILE A 28 10.19 0.32 -14.71
N LEU A 29 10.22 1.56 -14.20
CA LEU A 29 10.89 2.67 -14.88
C LEU A 29 12.38 2.40 -15.06
N ALA A 30 13.07 1.91 -14.04
CA ALA A 30 14.47 1.55 -14.12
C ALA A 30 14.72 0.46 -15.16
N ARG A 31 13.91 -0.61 -15.16
CA ARG A 31 14.00 -1.70 -16.15
C ARG A 31 13.81 -1.20 -17.59
N ASN A 32 12.94 -0.22 -17.79
CA ASN A 32 12.66 0.34 -19.11
C ASN A 32 13.69 1.41 -19.56
N GLY A 33 14.72 1.72 -18.75
CA GLY A 33 15.66 2.81 -19.03
C GLY A 33 15.07 4.21 -18.81
N GLU A 34 13.98 4.30 -18.06
CA GLU A 34 13.22 5.52 -17.80
C GLU A 34 13.45 6.06 -16.36
N GLY A 35 14.45 5.55 -15.65
CA GLY A 35 14.75 5.94 -14.25
C GLY A 35 15.00 7.44 -14.09
N GLU A 36 15.66 8.07 -15.07
CA GLU A 36 15.97 9.51 -15.11
C GLU A 36 14.71 10.41 -15.07
N LYS A 37 13.51 9.86 -15.27
CA LYS A 37 12.26 10.60 -15.11
C LYS A 37 12.01 11.02 -13.66
N ILE A 38 12.63 10.37 -12.68
CA ILE A 38 12.44 10.62 -11.25
C ILE A 38 13.75 11.12 -10.63
N ALA A 39 13.76 12.36 -10.16
CA ALA A 39 14.94 12.97 -9.55
C ALA A 39 15.17 12.51 -8.10
N SER A 40 14.08 12.30 -7.35
CA SER A 40 14.13 11.66 -6.03
C SER A 40 12.77 11.06 -5.66
N ALA A 41 12.79 10.13 -4.69
CA ALA A 41 11.61 9.53 -4.10
C ALA A 41 11.71 9.54 -2.58
N ALA A 42 10.69 10.04 -1.89
CA ALA A 42 10.59 10.02 -0.43
C ALA A 42 9.41 9.15 0.03
N PHE A 43 9.70 8.25 0.98
CA PHE A 43 8.76 7.25 1.47
C PHE A 43 8.36 7.55 2.91
N PHE A 44 7.09 7.91 3.12
CA PHE A 44 6.54 8.20 4.44
C PHE A 44 5.70 7.03 4.94
N THR A 45 6.13 6.41 6.05
CA THR A 45 5.46 5.26 6.69
C THR A 45 4.95 4.24 5.67
N ALA A 46 5.83 3.85 4.74
CA ALA A 46 5.52 2.99 3.62
C ALA A 46 6.26 1.67 3.77
N GLN A 47 5.51 0.57 3.65
CA GLN A 47 6.07 -0.76 3.71
C GLN A 47 6.37 -1.27 2.31
N ILE A 48 7.65 -1.52 2.03
CA ILE A 48 8.13 -2.04 0.74
C ILE A 48 8.51 -3.51 0.90
N ASP A 49 9.11 -3.85 2.03
CA ASP A 49 9.39 -5.22 2.43
C ASP A 49 8.35 -5.73 3.43
N PHE A 50 7.65 -6.80 3.05
CA PHE A 50 6.61 -7.44 3.85
C PHE A 50 7.12 -8.69 4.58
N GLN A 51 8.43 -9.00 4.50
CA GLN A 51 9.03 -10.12 5.22
C GLN A 51 8.76 -10.04 6.72
N GLU A 52 8.71 -8.85 7.32
CA GLU A 52 8.37 -8.64 8.73
C GLU A 52 7.15 -7.71 8.87
N ALA A 53 6.04 -8.06 8.22
CA ALA A 53 4.79 -7.27 8.22
C ALA A 53 4.00 -7.22 9.55
N GLY A 54 4.60 -7.65 10.66
CA GLY A 54 3.98 -7.62 12.00
C GLY A 54 2.63 -8.34 12.03
N ASP A 55 1.68 -7.75 12.75
CA ASP A 55 0.35 -8.34 12.97
C ASP A 55 -0.45 -8.54 11.69
N LEU A 56 -0.10 -7.83 10.60
CA LEU A 56 -0.74 -8.00 9.29
C LEU A 56 -0.67 -9.47 8.81
N LYS A 57 0.41 -10.18 9.16
CA LYS A 57 0.57 -11.61 8.83
C LYS A 57 -0.46 -12.50 9.52
N HIS A 58 -0.99 -12.11 10.69
CA HIS A 58 -2.03 -12.87 11.37
C HIS A 58 -3.40 -12.72 10.70
N PHE A 59 -3.61 -11.62 9.97
CA PHE A 59 -4.86 -11.36 9.24
C PHE A 59 -4.85 -11.91 7.82
N ILE A 60 -3.69 -12.28 7.26
CA ILE A 60 -3.60 -12.84 5.91
C ILE A 60 -3.41 -14.36 6.01
N ASN A 61 -4.41 -15.12 5.58
CA ASN A 61 -4.35 -16.57 5.48
C ASN A 61 -4.99 -17.07 4.17
N ASP A 62 -4.71 -18.32 3.80
CA ASP A 62 -5.14 -18.89 2.51
C ASP A 62 -6.66 -18.84 2.31
N LYS A 63 -7.44 -19.06 3.38
CA LYS A 63 -8.92 -18.99 3.32
C LYS A 63 -9.41 -17.59 2.98
N MET A 64 -8.74 -16.56 3.50
CA MET A 64 -9.09 -15.17 3.21
C MET A 64 -8.71 -14.79 1.77
N ILE A 65 -7.58 -15.29 1.26
CA ILE A 65 -7.19 -15.11 -0.16
C ILE A 65 -8.19 -15.80 -1.09
N GLU A 66 -8.60 -17.03 -0.78
CA GLU A 66 -9.61 -17.76 -1.54
C GLU A 66 -10.96 -17.02 -1.53
N ALA A 67 -11.39 -16.52 -0.37
CA ALA A 67 -12.61 -15.72 -0.26
C ALA A 67 -12.54 -14.44 -1.12
N LEU A 68 -11.40 -13.73 -1.12
CA LEU A 68 -11.19 -12.56 -1.96
C LEU A 68 -11.31 -12.87 -3.46
N GLY A 69 -10.86 -14.05 -3.90
CA GLY A 69 -11.03 -14.50 -5.28
C GLY A 69 -12.50 -14.68 -5.67
N HIS A 70 -13.32 -15.22 -4.77
CA HIS A 70 -14.77 -15.34 -4.98
C HIS A 70 -15.51 -14.00 -4.93
N LEU A 71 -14.98 -13.02 -4.17
CA LEU A 71 -15.54 -11.68 -4.04
C LEU A 71 -15.10 -10.72 -5.16
N SER A 72 -14.15 -11.13 -6.01
CA SER A 72 -13.65 -10.34 -7.14
C SER A 72 -13.71 -11.08 -8.49
N PRO A 73 -14.87 -11.67 -8.87
CA PRO A 73 -15.00 -12.48 -10.09
C PRO A 73 -14.73 -11.69 -11.38
N GLU A 74 -14.92 -10.38 -11.35
CA GLU A 74 -14.70 -9.47 -12.48
C GLU A 74 -13.30 -8.83 -12.46
N GLY A 75 -12.41 -9.30 -11.57
CA GLY A 75 -11.05 -8.76 -11.41
C GLY A 75 -10.97 -7.46 -10.61
N TYR A 76 -12.08 -7.00 -10.04
CA TYR A 76 -12.13 -5.89 -9.08
C TYR A 76 -12.89 -6.30 -7.82
N LEU A 77 -12.50 -5.72 -6.68
CA LEU A 77 -13.17 -5.89 -5.41
C LEU A 77 -14.10 -4.69 -5.17
N ASP A 78 -15.37 -4.95 -4.86
CA ASP A 78 -16.30 -3.89 -4.48
C ASP A 78 -15.81 -3.19 -3.20
N GLY A 79 -15.82 -1.84 -3.23
CA GLY A 79 -15.29 -1.01 -2.15
C GLY A 79 -15.94 -1.26 -0.78
N ARG A 80 -17.16 -1.82 -0.74
CA ARG A 80 -17.84 -2.23 0.50
C ARG A 80 -17.07 -3.31 1.26
N TYR A 81 -16.46 -4.26 0.56
CA TYR A 81 -15.65 -5.30 1.19
C TYR A 81 -14.36 -4.73 1.78
N LEU A 82 -13.70 -3.84 1.03
CA LEU A 82 -12.51 -3.15 1.51
C LEU A 82 -12.81 -2.30 2.74
N ALA A 83 -13.93 -1.57 2.75
CA ALA A 83 -14.40 -0.79 3.90
C ALA A 83 -14.68 -1.68 5.13
N ALA A 84 -15.33 -2.83 4.94
CA ALA A 84 -15.57 -3.79 6.01
C ALA A 84 -14.26 -4.33 6.60
N THR A 85 -13.28 -4.68 5.78
CA THR A 85 -11.95 -5.14 6.23
C THR A 85 -11.23 -4.06 7.04
N PHE A 86 -11.21 -2.80 6.56
CA PHE A 86 -10.59 -1.70 7.31
C PHE A 86 -11.27 -1.43 8.65
N ASN A 87 -12.59 -1.61 8.74
CA ASN A 87 -13.31 -1.51 10.01
C ASN A 87 -12.95 -2.63 10.99
N LEU A 88 -12.75 -3.86 10.51
CA LEU A 88 -12.36 -5.00 11.34
C LEU A 88 -10.93 -4.85 11.90
N VAL A 89 -9.98 -4.37 11.08
CA VAL A 89 -8.60 -4.12 11.52
C VAL A 89 -8.54 -2.96 12.52
N ARG A 90 -9.31 -1.88 12.29
CA ARG A 90 -9.41 -0.78 13.25
C ARG A 90 -10.12 -1.16 14.56
N GLY A 91 -11.08 -2.09 14.51
CA GLY A 91 -11.80 -2.57 15.69
C GLY A 91 -10.87 -3.21 16.73
N ASN A 92 -9.88 -4.00 16.28
CA ASN A 92 -8.89 -4.61 17.18
C ASN A 92 -7.84 -3.61 17.69
N ASP A 93 -7.42 -2.65 16.86
CA ASP A 93 -6.51 -1.57 17.28
C ASP A 93 -7.13 -0.60 18.31
N LEU A 94 -8.47 -0.46 18.31
CA LEU A 94 -9.18 0.45 19.22
C LEU A 94 -9.18 -0.03 20.67
N PHE A 95 -9.15 -1.33 20.95
CA PHE A 95 -9.12 -1.83 22.33
C PHE A 95 -7.74 -1.68 22.96
N TRP A 96 -6.67 -2.01 22.21
CA TRP A 96 -5.32 -2.04 22.76
C TRP A 96 -4.69 -0.64 22.90
N ASN A 97 -4.87 0.25 21.90
CA ASN A 97 -4.33 1.60 21.98
C ASN A 97 -5.02 2.47 23.05
N TYR A 98 -6.30 2.20 23.36
CA TYR A 98 -7.02 2.93 24.42
C TYR A 98 -6.56 2.53 25.82
N LEU A 99 -6.18 1.25 26.02
CA LEU A 99 -5.62 0.78 27.29
C LEU A 99 -4.18 1.29 27.52
N VAL A 100 -3.36 1.41 26.47
CA VAL A 100 -1.98 1.88 26.58
C VAL A 100 -1.87 3.41 26.73
N LYS A 101 -2.81 4.19 26.16
CA LYS A 101 -2.84 5.66 26.35
C LYS A 101 -3.42 6.13 27.68
N ASN A 102 -4.08 5.24 28.43
CA ASN A 102 -4.70 5.56 29.73
C ASN A 102 -4.02 4.85 30.91
N TYR A 103 -2.78 4.39 30.73
CA TYR A 103 -1.89 4.03 31.83
C TYR A 103 -0.79 5.08 31.97
#